data_AF-A0A810NJI9-F1
#
_entry.id   AF-A0A810NJI9-F1
#
_cell.length_a   1.000
_cell.length_b   1.000
_cell.length_c   1.000
_cell.angle_alpha   90.00
_cell.angle_beta   90.00
_cell.angle_gamma   90.00
#
_symmetry.space_group_name_H-M   'P 1'
#
loop_
_entity.id
_entity.type
_entity.pdbx_description
1 polymer ?
#
loop_
_entity_poly.entity_id
_entity_poly.type
_entity_poly.pdbx_seq_one_letter_code
_entity_poly.pdbx_strand_id
1 'polypeptide(L)'
;MNVTPPLRDRPDRMIHAALRRPAPRGEGAPTVAGAAAGRGSDILVAMFTLDEARARLAELLPRLEELVGVRADLAELRADLDTGAQSELGGLAEAKALEARLYAGLEEIAEQDIEVKGFAPLLLDFPGELDGRPVRWCWLEGDTGIDWYHRSDTGFAGRRPC
;
A
#
# COMPACT_ATOMS: atom_id res chain seq x y z
N MET A 1 -16.47 42.49 -8.54
CA MET A 1 -16.32 42.43 -7.07
C MET A 1 -15.93 40.99 -6.74
N ASN A 2 -14.67 40.77 -6.37
CA ASN A 2 -14.09 39.45 -6.15
C ASN A 2 -13.79 39.30 -4.66
N VAL A 3 -14.31 38.26 -4.00
CA VAL A 3 -14.07 38.02 -2.57
C VAL A 3 -13.60 36.58 -2.38
N THR A 4 -12.32 36.45 -2.06
CA THR A 4 -11.66 35.22 -1.63
C THR A 4 -11.99 34.94 -0.16
N PRO A 5 -12.31 33.70 0.26
CA PRO A 5 -12.40 33.34 1.68
C PRO A 5 -11.07 32.76 2.23
N PRO A 6 -10.83 32.82 3.55
CA PRO A 6 -9.52 32.61 4.15
C PRO A 6 -9.23 31.15 4.56
N LEU A 7 -7.94 30.80 4.53
CA LEU A 7 -7.34 29.60 5.15
C LEU A 7 -7.65 29.55 6.66
N ARG A 8 -8.02 28.37 7.16
CA ARG A 8 -7.98 28.07 8.59
C ARG A 8 -7.11 26.84 8.87
N ASP A 9 -6.33 27.04 9.93
CA ASP A 9 -5.25 26.25 10.46
C ASP A 9 -5.75 25.04 11.29
N ARG A 10 -4.84 24.08 11.52
CA ARG A 10 -5.05 22.69 12.00
C ARG A 10 -5.51 22.55 13.47
N PRO A 11 -5.72 21.32 14.00
CA PRO A 11 -4.57 20.65 14.63
C PRO A 11 -4.47 19.11 14.43
N ASP A 12 -3.22 18.66 14.29
CA ASP A 12 -2.75 17.27 14.40
C ASP A 12 -2.56 16.85 15.88
N ARG A 13 -2.83 15.56 16.16
CA ARG A 13 -2.34 14.65 17.25
C ARG A 13 -3.51 13.79 17.75
N MET A 14 -3.41 12.49 18.08
CA MET A 14 -2.33 11.72 18.72
C MET A 14 -2.82 10.26 18.81
N ILE A 15 -1.98 9.22 18.62
CA ILE A 15 -2.06 7.96 19.40
C ILE A 15 -0.64 7.34 19.56
N HIS A 16 -0.16 7.36 20.83
CA HIS A 16 0.81 6.57 21.61
C HIS A 16 2.10 5.96 20.99
N ALA A 17 3.34 6.28 21.41
CA ALA A 17 4.05 6.31 22.72
C ALA A 17 4.86 5.02 23.01
N ALA A 18 6.19 5.08 22.78
CA ALA A 18 7.16 4.07 23.19
C ALA A 18 8.04 4.59 24.34
N LEU A 19 8.13 3.78 25.40
CA LEU A 19 8.85 4.06 26.64
C LEU A 19 10.37 3.94 26.46
N ARG A 20 11.09 4.99 26.87
CA ARG A 20 12.56 5.05 27.00
C ARG A 20 13.03 4.27 28.24
N ARG A 21 14.08 3.45 28.09
CA ARG A 21 14.98 3.05 29.21
C ARG A 21 16.45 3.26 28.81
N PRO A 22 17.34 3.63 29.74
CA PRO A 22 18.69 4.10 29.45
C PRO A 22 19.71 2.97 29.24
N ALA A 23 20.78 3.27 28.52
CA ALA A 23 21.93 2.41 28.27
C ALA A 23 22.93 2.37 29.46
N PRO A 24 23.63 1.24 29.69
CA PRO A 24 24.85 1.21 30.48
C PRO A 24 26.13 1.31 29.62
N ARG A 25 27.18 1.93 30.20
CA ARG A 25 28.55 2.11 29.67
C ARG A 25 29.49 0.97 30.11
N GLY A 26 30.50 0.69 29.25
CA GLY A 26 31.79 0.03 29.56
C GLY A 26 31.76 -1.50 29.63
N GLU A 27 32.76 -2.29 29.24
CA GLU A 27 34.09 -2.14 28.62
C GLU A 27 34.61 -3.60 28.43
N GLY A 28 35.42 -3.89 27.40
CA GLY A 28 36.23 -5.12 27.32
C GLY A 28 36.03 -6.01 26.09
N ALA A 29 36.96 -5.92 25.13
CA ALA A 29 37.17 -6.92 24.07
C ALA A 29 38.00 -8.13 24.62
N PRO A 30 37.95 -9.29 23.95
CA PRO A 30 39.03 -9.57 22.99
C PRO A 30 38.59 -10.24 21.67
N THR A 31 39.45 -10.02 20.67
CA THR A 31 39.50 -10.53 19.30
C THR A 31 39.35 -12.05 19.15
N VAL A 32 38.55 -12.47 18.16
CA VAL A 32 38.92 -13.55 17.22
C VAL A 32 38.47 -13.21 15.80
N ALA A 33 39.37 -13.42 14.85
CA ALA A 33 39.18 -13.16 13.44
C ALA A 33 38.16 -14.13 12.82
N GLY A 34 37.28 -13.57 11.97
CA GLY A 34 36.37 -14.32 11.13
C GLY A 34 35.83 -13.37 10.07
N ALA A 35 36.54 -13.28 8.94
CA ALA A 35 36.08 -12.56 7.76
C ALA A 35 34.79 -13.23 7.25
N ALA A 36 33.64 -12.69 7.62
CA ALA A 36 32.40 -12.90 6.90
C ALA A 36 32.11 -11.60 6.17
N ALA A 37 32.49 -11.55 4.90
CA ALA A 37 31.88 -10.64 3.95
C ALA A 37 30.38 -10.97 3.96
N GLY A 38 29.62 -10.23 4.76
CA GLY A 38 28.18 -10.19 4.66
C GLY A 38 27.90 -9.72 3.23
N ARG A 39 27.56 -10.66 2.37
CA ARG A 39 26.90 -10.35 1.11
C ARG A 39 25.65 -9.60 1.51
N GLY A 40 25.70 -8.28 1.42
CA GLY A 40 24.49 -7.49 1.31
C GLY A 40 23.72 -8.15 0.18
N SER A 41 22.62 -8.81 0.52
CA SER A 41 21.61 -9.04 -0.50
C SER A 41 21.16 -7.62 -0.79
N ASP A 42 21.75 -7.00 -1.81
CA ASP A 42 21.13 -5.86 -2.47
C ASP A 42 19.79 -6.42 -2.92
N ILE A 43 18.77 -6.23 -2.09
CA ILE A 43 17.39 -6.38 -2.49
C ILE A 43 17.22 -5.24 -3.48
N LEU A 44 17.54 -5.51 -4.74
CA LEU A 44 17.26 -4.62 -5.84
C LEU A 44 15.74 -4.56 -5.93
N VAL A 45 15.16 -3.59 -5.25
CA VAL A 45 13.74 -3.27 -5.39
C VAL A 45 13.57 -2.85 -6.85
N ALA A 46 12.70 -3.54 -7.59
CA ALA A 46 12.43 -3.18 -8.97
C ALA A 46 11.97 -1.72 -9.05
N MET A 47 12.58 -0.94 -9.95
CA MET A 47 12.19 0.44 -10.21
C MET A 47 11.56 0.50 -11.58
N PHE A 48 10.28 0.87 -11.64
CA PHE A 48 9.53 1.07 -12.86
C PHE A 48 9.79 2.47 -13.42
N THR A 49 9.95 2.56 -14.73
CA THR A 49 9.61 3.78 -15.48
C THR A 49 8.10 4.01 -15.48
N LEU A 50 7.65 5.23 -15.80
CA LEU A 50 6.21 5.51 -15.90
C LEU A 50 5.51 4.62 -16.93
N ASP A 51 6.15 4.36 -18.07
CA ASP A 51 5.58 3.52 -19.14
C ASP A 51 5.49 2.05 -18.72
N GLU A 52 6.49 1.52 -18.02
CA GLU A 52 6.44 0.16 -17.47
C GLU A 52 5.36 0.03 -16.38
N ALA A 53 5.23 1.04 -15.51
CA ALA A 53 4.17 1.05 -14.49
C ALA A 53 2.77 1.06 -15.13
N ARG A 54 2.56 1.86 -16.19
CA ARG A 54 1.30 1.90 -16.94
C ARG A 54 1.00 0.58 -17.64
N ALA A 55 2.01 -0.02 -18.28
CA ALA A 55 1.87 -1.33 -18.92
C ALA A 55 1.50 -2.41 -17.89
N ARG A 56 2.20 -2.43 -16.75
CA ARG A 56 1.90 -3.37 -15.65
C ARG A 56 0.50 -3.15 -15.08
N LEU A 57 0.07 -1.90 -14.87
CA LEU A 57 -1.29 -1.61 -14.43
C LEU A 57 -2.31 -2.18 -15.43
N ALA A 58 -2.11 -1.97 -16.73
CA ALA A 58 -3.03 -2.46 -17.76
C ALA A 58 -3.17 -4.00 -17.74
N GLU A 59 -2.09 -4.72 -17.47
CA GLU A 59 -2.12 -6.18 -17.26
C GLU A 59 -2.93 -6.59 -16.01
N LEU A 60 -2.87 -5.77 -14.94
CA LEU A 60 -3.52 -6.05 -13.67
C LEU A 60 -4.99 -5.63 -13.61
N LEU A 61 -5.45 -4.70 -14.46
CA LEU A 61 -6.82 -4.18 -14.41
C LEU A 61 -7.90 -5.27 -14.30
N PRO A 62 -7.89 -6.36 -15.09
CA PRO A 62 -8.90 -7.42 -14.95
C PRO A 62 -8.89 -8.10 -13.56
N ARG A 63 -7.70 -8.28 -12.97
CA ARG A 63 -7.55 -8.86 -11.62
C ARG A 63 -8.01 -7.89 -10.55
N LEU A 64 -7.72 -6.60 -10.70
CA LEU A 64 -8.17 -5.55 -9.78
C LEU A 64 -9.70 -5.44 -9.79
N GLU A 65 -10.33 -5.48 -10.97
CA GLU A 65 -11.79 -5.52 -11.10
C GLU A 65 -12.41 -6.74 -10.40
N GLU A 66 -11.79 -7.92 -10.54
CA GLU A 66 -12.22 -9.12 -9.80
C GLU A 66 -12.12 -8.91 -8.28
N LEU A 67 -11.03 -8.32 -7.77
CA LEU A 67 -10.86 -8.06 -6.34
C LEU A 67 -11.87 -7.04 -5.81
N VAL A 68 -12.23 -6.02 -6.60
CA VAL A 68 -13.31 -5.09 -6.28
C VAL A 68 -14.64 -5.85 -6.16
N GLY A 69 -14.93 -6.77 -7.07
CA GLY A 69 -16.11 -7.65 -7.00
C GLY A 69 -16.12 -8.51 -5.75
N VAL A 70 -15.03 -9.24 -5.47
CA VAL A 70 -14.90 -10.07 -4.25
C VAL A 70 -15.07 -9.23 -2.98
N ARG A 71 -14.51 -8.02 -2.95
CA ARG A 71 -14.67 -7.10 -1.83
C ARG A 71 -16.13 -6.64 -1.67
N ALA A 72 -16.83 -6.37 -2.76
CA ALA A 72 -18.24 -5.98 -2.73
C ALA A 72 -19.12 -7.11 -2.18
N ASP A 73 -18.97 -8.32 -2.72
CA ASP A 73 -19.70 -9.51 -2.25
C ASP A 73 -19.43 -9.79 -0.77
N LEU A 74 -18.17 -9.67 -0.33
CA LEU A 74 -17.80 -9.83 1.07
C LEU A 74 -18.47 -8.78 1.97
N ALA A 75 -18.51 -7.52 1.53
CA ALA A 75 -19.13 -6.44 2.29
C ALA A 75 -20.65 -6.61 2.42
N GLU A 76 -21.31 -7.00 1.34
CA GLU A 76 -22.75 -7.31 1.32
C GLU A 76 -23.08 -8.49 2.25
N LEU A 77 -22.39 -9.62 2.07
CA LEU A 77 -22.58 -10.79 2.91
C LEU A 77 -22.34 -10.50 4.39
N ARG A 78 -21.34 -9.66 4.71
CA ARG A 78 -21.08 -9.29 6.10
C ARG A 78 -22.20 -8.44 6.70
N ALA A 79 -22.78 -7.53 5.93
CA ALA A 79 -23.90 -6.71 6.38
C ALA A 79 -25.14 -7.57 6.68
N ASP A 80 -25.44 -8.56 5.84
CA ASP A 80 -26.54 -9.50 6.07
C ASP A 80 -26.29 -10.33 7.35
N LEU A 81 -25.09 -10.87 7.51
CA LEU A 81 -24.72 -11.67 8.69
C LEU A 81 -24.78 -10.85 9.99
N ASP A 82 -24.33 -9.60 9.97
CA ASP A 82 -24.34 -8.72 11.15
C ASP A 82 -25.77 -8.35 11.58
N THR A 83 -26.73 -8.34 10.65
CA THR A 83 -28.15 -8.11 10.92
C THR A 83 -28.95 -9.40 11.16
N GLY A 84 -28.32 -10.57 10.98
CA GLY A 84 -28.98 -11.88 11.04
C GLY A 84 -29.93 -12.16 9.86
N ALA A 85 -29.82 -11.38 8.78
CA ALA A 85 -30.56 -11.62 7.54
C ALA A 85 -30.04 -12.87 6.81
N GLN A 86 -30.89 -13.46 5.97
CA GLN A 86 -30.45 -14.48 5.02
C GLN A 86 -29.81 -13.79 3.82
N SER A 87 -28.63 -14.27 3.41
CA SER A 87 -27.92 -13.77 2.24
C SER A 87 -27.94 -14.78 1.10
N GLU A 88 -28.10 -14.30 -0.14
CA GLU A 88 -27.94 -15.13 -1.34
C GLU A 88 -26.47 -15.50 -1.60
N LEU A 89 -25.53 -14.75 -0.99
CA LEU A 89 -24.09 -14.97 -1.07
C LEU A 89 -23.58 -16.05 -0.08
N GLY A 90 -24.46 -16.61 0.75
CA GLY A 90 -24.16 -17.70 1.66
C GLY A 90 -24.11 -17.30 3.14
N GLY A 91 -23.22 -17.95 3.90
CA GLY A 91 -23.08 -17.76 5.34
C GLY A 91 -21.65 -17.45 5.78
N LEU A 92 -21.36 -17.77 7.04
CA LEU A 92 -20.04 -17.51 7.63
C LEU A 92 -18.88 -18.21 6.87
N ALA A 93 -19.14 -19.39 6.30
CA ALA A 93 -18.14 -20.14 5.53
C ALA A 93 -17.78 -19.41 4.22
N GLU A 94 -18.78 -18.95 3.48
CA GLU A 94 -18.61 -18.19 2.23
C GLU A 94 -17.94 -16.85 2.50
N ALA A 95 -18.30 -16.17 3.60
CA ALA A 95 -17.62 -14.94 4.01
C ALA A 95 -16.11 -15.17 4.26
N LYS A 96 -15.75 -16.29 4.89
CA LYS A 96 -14.34 -16.66 5.10
C LYS A 96 -13.63 -17.04 3.81
N ALA A 97 -14.33 -17.68 2.87
CA ALA A 97 -13.77 -17.99 1.56
C ALA A 97 -13.51 -16.73 0.72
N LEU A 98 -14.45 -15.77 0.71
CA LEU A 98 -14.29 -14.49 0.04
C LEU A 98 -13.15 -13.66 0.66
N GLU A 99 -13.06 -13.63 2.00
CA GLU A 99 -11.96 -12.99 2.72
C GLU A 99 -10.60 -13.58 2.32
N ALA A 100 -10.49 -14.92 2.29
CA ALA A 100 -9.26 -15.59 1.87
C ALA A 100 -8.91 -15.29 0.40
N ARG A 101 -9.90 -15.29 -0.51
CA ARG A 101 -9.70 -14.96 -1.93
C ARG A 101 -9.22 -13.52 -2.12
N LEU A 102 -9.78 -12.57 -1.36
CA LEU A 102 -9.36 -11.18 -1.39
C LEU A 102 -7.89 -11.05 -0.97
N TYR A 103 -7.52 -11.61 0.18
CA TYR A 103 -6.14 -11.52 0.68
C TYR A 103 -5.13 -12.21 -0.24
N ALA A 104 -5.45 -13.40 -0.77
CA ALA A 104 -4.59 -14.09 -1.73
C ALA A 104 -4.32 -13.24 -2.98
N GLY A 105 -5.34 -12.55 -3.52
CA GLY A 105 -5.14 -11.69 -4.67
C GLY A 105 -4.34 -10.42 -4.37
N LEU A 106 -4.46 -9.86 -3.17
CA LEU A 106 -3.60 -8.74 -2.77
C LEU A 106 -2.14 -9.18 -2.61
N GLU A 107 -1.91 -10.39 -2.12
CA GLU A 107 -0.56 -10.98 -2.01
C GLU A 107 0.06 -11.25 -3.40
N GLU A 108 -0.70 -11.83 -4.33
CA GLU A 108 -0.28 -12.04 -5.74
C GLU A 108 0.12 -10.73 -6.45
N ILE A 109 -0.54 -9.61 -6.11
CA ILE A 109 -0.16 -8.29 -6.64
C ILE A 109 1.14 -7.82 -5.98
N ALA A 110 1.27 -7.98 -4.66
CA ALA A 110 2.45 -7.56 -3.92
C ALA A 110 3.73 -8.31 -4.33
N GLU A 111 3.61 -9.56 -4.74
CA GLU A 111 4.71 -10.39 -5.27
C GLU A 111 5.31 -9.86 -6.60
N GLN A 112 4.64 -8.90 -7.25
CA GLN A 112 5.08 -8.28 -8.51
C GLN A 112 5.84 -6.96 -8.30
N ASP A 113 6.44 -6.76 -7.13
CA ASP A 113 7.13 -5.54 -6.70
C ASP A 113 6.22 -4.29 -6.65
N ILE A 114 4.91 -4.50 -6.49
CA ILE A 114 3.91 -3.43 -6.36
C ILE A 114 3.51 -3.29 -4.89
N GLU A 115 3.49 -2.06 -4.39
CA GLU A 115 3.07 -1.82 -3.02
C GLU A 115 1.56 -1.64 -2.94
N VAL A 116 0.87 -2.61 -2.35
CA VAL A 116 -0.55 -2.50 -1.98
C VAL A 116 -0.67 -1.65 -0.71
N LYS A 117 -1.14 -0.41 -0.83
CA LYS A 117 -1.27 0.55 0.29
C LYS A 117 -2.66 0.58 0.91
N GLY A 118 -3.66 0.08 0.18
CA GLY A 118 -5.06 0.03 0.60
C GLY A 118 -5.85 -0.94 -0.29
N PHE A 119 -6.95 -1.47 0.24
CA PHE A 119 -7.84 -2.40 -0.47
C PHE A 119 -9.30 -1.96 -0.51
N ALA A 120 -9.65 -0.85 0.17
CA ALA A 120 -10.98 -0.26 0.20
C ALA A 120 -10.88 1.27 0.44
N PRO A 121 -10.53 2.07 -0.57
CA PRO A 121 -10.30 1.71 -1.98
C PRO A 121 -8.96 0.98 -2.21
N LEU A 122 -8.83 0.28 -3.34
CA LEU A 122 -7.53 -0.18 -3.82
C LEU A 122 -6.62 1.02 -4.06
N LEU A 123 -5.42 0.98 -3.46
CA LEU A 123 -4.38 1.98 -3.65
C LEU A 123 -3.07 1.26 -3.91
N LEU A 124 -2.52 1.46 -5.10
CA LEU A 124 -1.30 0.81 -5.56
C LEU A 124 -0.21 1.85 -5.81
N ASP A 125 0.96 1.59 -5.26
CA ASP A 125 2.18 2.36 -5.51
C ASP A 125 3.18 1.48 -6.25
N PHE A 126 3.62 1.94 -7.42
CA PHE A 126 4.67 1.30 -8.21
C PHE A 126 5.99 2.02 -7.90
N PRO A 127 6.98 1.35 -7.28
CA PRO A 127 8.31 1.92 -7.08
C PRO A 127 8.92 2.40 -8.39
N GLY A 128 9.50 3.60 -8.43
CA GLY A 128 10.08 4.10 -9.67
C GLY A 128 11.01 5.27 -9.48
N GLU A 129 11.45 5.85 -10.60
CA GLU A 129 12.37 6.98 -10.64
C GLU A 129 11.88 8.09 -11.58
N LEU A 130 11.94 9.33 -11.12
CA LEU A 130 11.72 10.53 -11.92
C LEU A 130 12.91 11.47 -11.75
N ASP A 131 13.59 11.82 -12.85
CA ASP A 131 14.77 12.71 -12.86
C ASP A 131 15.86 12.31 -11.84
N GLY A 132 16.20 11.01 -11.75
CA GLY A 132 17.20 10.52 -10.80
C GLY A 132 16.74 10.48 -9.34
N ARG A 133 15.44 10.65 -9.07
CA ARG A 133 14.88 10.65 -7.71
C ARG A 133 13.83 9.54 -7.54
N PRO A 134 13.88 8.78 -6.44
CA PRO A 134 12.89 7.75 -6.18
C PRO A 134 11.51 8.37 -5.93
N VAL A 135 10.51 7.77 -6.58
CA VAL A 135 9.10 8.12 -6.49
C VAL A 135 8.25 6.86 -6.34
N ARG A 136 6.95 7.06 -6.13
CA ARG A 136 5.92 6.05 -6.34
C ARG A 136 4.96 6.56 -7.40
N TRP A 137 4.82 5.79 -8.48
CA TRP A 137 3.73 6.01 -9.42
C TRP A 137 2.47 5.45 -8.78
N CYS A 138 1.44 6.27 -8.66
CA CYS A 138 0.37 6.07 -7.71
C CYS A 138 -0.95 5.93 -8.48
N TRP A 139 -1.63 4.79 -8.31
CA TRP A 139 -2.94 4.53 -8.88
C TRP A 139 -3.96 4.31 -7.76
N LEU A 140 -5.08 5.04 -7.81
CA LEU A 140 -6.21 4.84 -6.92
C LEU A 140 -7.36 4.19 -7.68
N GLU A 141 -8.10 3.29 -7.03
CA GLU A 141 -9.35 2.75 -7.55
C GLU A 141 -10.26 3.87 -8.11
N GLY A 142 -10.63 3.74 -9.39
CA GLY A 142 -11.40 4.75 -10.12
C GLY A 142 -10.57 5.69 -11.01
N ASP A 143 -9.24 5.75 -10.83
CA ASP A 143 -8.35 6.43 -11.77
C ASP A 143 -8.29 5.64 -13.10
N THR A 144 -8.32 6.35 -14.24
CA THR A 144 -8.25 5.73 -15.59
C THR A 144 -6.88 5.14 -15.93
N GLY A 145 -5.85 5.52 -15.20
CA GLY A 145 -4.47 5.10 -15.39
C GLY A 145 -3.56 5.71 -14.35
N ILE A 146 -2.26 5.50 -14.51
CA ILE A 146 -1.24 6.14 -13.66
C ILE A 146 -0.97 7.55 -14.20
N ASP A 147 -1.61 8.54 -13.58
CA ASP A 147 -1.45 9.97 -13.88
C ASP A 147 -0.91 10.77 -12.69
N TRP A 148 -0.60 10.07 -11.59
CA TRP A 148 -0.10 10.65 -10.37
C TRP A 148 1.16 9.95 -9.90
N TYR A 149 2.05 10.70 -9.28
CA TYR A 149 3.16 10.18 -8.51
C TYR A 149 3.29 10.93 -7.19
N HIS A 150 4.00 10.35 -6.22
CA HIS A 150 4.45 11.10 -5.06
C HIS A 150 5.89 10.75 -4.69
N ARG A 151 6.52 11.64 -3.94
CA ARG A 151 7.83 11.35 -3.33
C ARG A 151 7.65 10.42 -2.14
N SER A 152 8.67 9.63 -1.83
CA SER A 152 8.63 8.67 -0.72
C SER A 152 8.44 9.33 0.64
N ASP A 153 8.86 10.59 0.81
CA ASP A 153 8.76 11.34 2.07
C ASP A 153 7.42 12.09 2.25
N THR A 154 6.63 12.24 1.19
CA THR A 154 5.33 12.92 1.25
C THR A 154 4.14 11.94 1.31
N GLY A 155 4.33 10.73 0.78
CA GLY A 155 3.25 9.75 0.63
C GLY A 155 2.13 10.24 -0.30
N PHE A 156 1.01 9.52 -0.30
CA PHE A 156 -0.19 9.79 -1.12
C PHE A 156 -0.70 11.24 -1.02
N ALA A 157 -0.66 11.85 0.17
CA ALA A 157 -1.10 13.24 0.37
C ALA A 157 -0.29 14.28 -0.43
N GLY A 158 0.90 13.91 -0.89
CA GLY A 158 1.77 14.73 -1.73
C GLY A 158 1.73 14.40 -3.21
N ARG A 159 0.65 13.76 -3.71
CA ARG A 159 0.46 13.43 -5.13
C ARG A 159 0.67 14.65 -6.03
N ARG A 160 1.35 14.41 -7.17
CA ARG A 160 1.64 15.36 -8.24
C ARG A 160 1.35 14.69 -9.58
N PRO A 161 0.92 15.45 -10.60
CA PRO A 161 0.74 14.89 -11.94
C PRO A 161 2.09 14.47 -12.53
N CYS A 162 2.15 13.31 -13.19
CA CYS A 162 3.32 12.84 -13.95
C CYS A 162 3.15 13.02 -15.46
#